data_AF-A0A391NSU7-F1
#
_entry.id   AF-A0A391NSU7-F1
#
_cell.length_a   1.000
_cell.length_b   1.000
_cell.length_c   1.000
_cell.angle_alpha   90.00
_cell.angle_beta   90.00
_cell.angle_gamma   90.00
#
_symmetry.space_group_name_H-M   'P 1'
#
loop_
_entity.id
_entity.type
_entity.pdbx_description
1 polymer ?
#
loop_
_entity_poly.entity_id
_entity_poly.type
_entity_poly.pdbx_seq_one_letter_code
_entity_poly.pdbx_strand_id
1 'polypeptide(L)'
;MSAEKKAPLVQDKSVADRQLTAEQLLQEAFESRDIAEKAVDNEVMDEVELADYHQDKRQQFETRVSQHGPSVWRAWVKYAKWEENQEDYPRARSIYERSISVAYRERRLWMAYAEFEMRRGNPNATRNVFERACKLLPREDDLWI
;
A
#
# COMPACT_ATOMS: atom_id res chain seq x y z
N MET A 1 28.14 -8.07 50.33
CA MET A 1 28.08 -8.48 48.91
C MET A 1 28.56 -7.29 48.09
N SER A 2 29.88 -7.19 47.86
CA SER A 2 30.54 -6.00 47.30
C SER A 2 30.26 -5.86 45.80
N ALA A 3 29.84 -4.67 45.38
CA ALA A 3 29.73 -4.32 43.97
C ALA A 3 31.14 -4.16 43.38
N GLU A 4 31.53 -5.08 42.49
CA GLU A 4 32.74 -4.95 41.67
C GLU A 4 32.58 -3.74 40.74
N LYS A 5 33.28 -2.66 41.08
CA LYS A 5 33.38 -1.49 40.19
C LYS A 5 34.22 -1.90 38.99
N LYS A 6 33.56 -2.15 37.85
CA LYS A 6 34.21 -2.38 36.55
C LYS A 6 35.18 -1.22 36.30
N ALA A 7 36.48 -1.50 36.24
CA ALA A 7 37.50 -0.49 35.95
C ALA A 7 37.17 0.21 34.62
N PRO A 8 37.49 1.51 34.46
CA PRO A 8 37.19 2.22 33.21
C PRO A 8 37.97 1.57 32.06
N LEU A 9 37.27 1.23 30.96
CA LEU A 9 37.94 0.77 29.75
C LEU A 9 38.87 1.88 29.25
N VAL A 10 40.18 1.69 29.39
CA VAL A 10 41.18 2.54 28.75
C VAL A 10 41.13 2.21 27.26
N GLN A 11 40.58 3.13 26.45
CA GLN A 11 40.54 2.96 25.01
C GLN A 11 41.92 3.26 24.43
N ASP A 12 42.48 2.29 23.70
CA ASP A 12 43.70 2.50 22.93
C ASP A 12 43.44 3.54 21.84
N LYS A 13 44.20 4.65 21.91
CA LYS A 13 44.16 5.75 20.93
C LYS A 13 45.31 5.65 19.92
N SER A 14 45.90 4.46 19.78
CA SER A 14 46.84 4.19 18.70
C SER A 14 46.17 4.43 17.35
N VAL A 15 46.97 4.78 16.34
CA VAL A 15 46.46 4.99 14.98
C VAL A 15 45.86 3.68 14.50
N ALA A 16 44.61 3.70 14.05
CA ALA A 16 43.96 2.52 13.49
C ALA A 16 44.70 2.07 12.23
N ASP A 17 44.98 0.76 12.12
CA ASP A 17 45.69 0.16 10.98
C ASP A 17 44.97 0.37 9.64
N ARG A 18 43.65 0.57 9.67
CA ARG A 18 42.82 0.91 8.52
C ARG A 18 41.93 2.09 8.84
N GLN A 19 41.89 3.06 7.94
CA GLN A 19 41.00 4.22 8.04
C GLN A 19 39.62 3.86 7.51
N LEU A 20 38.56 4.24 8.23
CA LEU A 20 37.19 4.13 7.74
C LEU A 20 37.00 5.02 6.51
N THR A 21 36.54 4.42 5.42
CA THR A 21 36.21 5.13 4.18
C THR A 21 34.72 5.41 4.09
N ALA A 22 34.35 6.46 3.37
CA ALA A 22 32.94 6.74 3.07
C ALA A 22 32.28 5.59 2.30
N GLU A 23 33.05 4.90 1.44
CA GLU A 23 32.59 3.73 0.70
C GLU A 23 32.21 2.57 1.62
N GLN A 24 33.03 2.23 2.62
CA GLN A 24 32.70 1.17 3.58
C GLN A 24 31.43 1.47 4.38
N LEU A 25 31.25 2.71 4.82
CA LEU A 25 30.05 3.11 5.54
C LEU A 25 28.80 3.01 4.66
N LEU A 26 28.90 3.41 3.40
CA LEU A 26 27.80 3.32 2.45
C LEU A 26 27.49 1.87 2.07
N GLN A 27 28.51 1.03 1.93
CA GLN A 27 28.38 -0.39 1.62
C GLN A 27 27.73 -1.16 2.78
N GLU A 28 28.21 -0.94 4.02
CA GLU A 28 27.63 -1.56 5.22
C GLU A 28 26.18 -1.11 5.44
N ALA A 29 25.89 0.19 5.22
CA ALA A 29 24.53 0.70 5.30
C ALA A 29 23.62 0.11 4.21
N PHE A 30 24.15 -0.16 3.02
CA PHE A 30 23.42 -0.80 1.93
C PHE A 30 23.15 -2.28 2.23
N GLU A 31 24.16 -3.04 2.67
CA GLU A 31 24.05 -4.45 3.04
C GLU A 31 23.11 -4.64 4.25
N SER A 32 23.16 -3.73 5.21
CA SER A 32 22.23 -3.70 6.35
C SER A 32 20.79 -3.37 5.94
N ARG A 33 20.59 -2.74 4.77
CA ARG A 33 19.27 -2.41 4.23
C ARG A 33 18.57 -3.64 3.66
N ASP A 34 19.30 -4.58 3.09
CA ASP A 34 18.72 -5.85 2.62
C ASP A 34 18.39 -6.80 3.78
N ILE A 35 18.93 -6.53 4.97
CA ILE A 35 18.52 -7.15 6.24
C ILE A 35 17.24 -6.51 6.79
N ALA A 36 16.82 -5.34 6.28
CA ALA A 36 15.57 -4.71 6.67
C ALA A 36 14.36 -5.50 6.10
N GLU A 37 13.82 -6.36 6.97
CA GLU A 37 12.49 -6.96 6.93
C GLU A 37 12.18 -7.84 5.70
N LYS A 38 12.78 -9.04 5.68
CA LYS A 38 12.04 -10.15 5.08
C LYS A 38 10.77 -10.36 5.92
N ALA A 39 9.61 -10.18 5.30
CA ALA A 39 8.35 -10.59 5.89
C ALA A 39 8.48 -12.07 6.25
N VAL A 40 8.20 -12.41 7.51
CA VAL A 40 8.10 -13.82 7.90
C VAL A 40 6.96 -14.40 7.08
N ASP A 41 7.28 -15.35 6.21
CA ASP A 41 6.26 -16.12 5.47
C ASP A 41 5.55 -17.01 6.49
N ASN A 42 4.52 -16.46 7.14
CA ASN A 42 3.62 -17.23 7.99
C ASN A 42 2.76 -18.09 7.06
N GLU A 43 3.22 -19.31 6.78
CA GLU A 43 2.46 -20.30 6.00
C GLU A 43 1.28 -20.82 6.83
N VAL A 44 0.08 -20.60 6.28
CA VAL A 44 -1.24 -21.13 6.72
C VAL A 44 -1.79 -20.50 8.01
N MET A 45 -2.58 -19.45 7.84
CA MET A 45 -3.42 -18.85 8.89
C MET A 45 -4.71 -19.64 9.07
N ASP A 46 -5.08 -19.92 10.32
CA ASP A 46 -6.43 -20.38 10.66
C ASP A 46 -7.48 -19.34 10.19
N GLU A 47 -8.73 -19.75 9.97
CA GLU A 47 -9.79 -18.86 9.45
C GLU A 47 -9.96 -17.58 10.31
N VAL A 48 -9.73 -17.71 11.62
CA VAL A 48 -9.73 -16.60 12.58
C VAL A 48 -8.55 -15.65 12.34
N GLU A 49 -7.34 -16.18 12.18
CA GLU A 49 -6.15 -15.37 11.90
C GLU A 49 -6.25 -14.65 10.56
N LEU A 50 -6.87 -15.28 9.55
CA LEU A 50 -7.15 -14.67 8.26
C LEU A 50 -8.13 -13.51 8.36
N ALA A 51 -9.17 -13.64 9.19
CA ALA A 51 -10.10 -12.56 9.47
C ALA A 51 -9.41 -11.37 10.17
N ASP A 52 -8.58 -11.64 11.17
CA ASP A 52 -7.81 -10.61 11.90
C ASP A 52 -6.84 -9.90 10.95
N TYR A 53 -6.12 -10.65 10.11
CA TYR A 53 -5.26 -10.10 9.07
C TYR A 53 -6.04 -9.21 8.08
N HIS A 54 -7.21 -9.65 7.63
CA HIS A 54 -8.07 -8.84 6.76
C HIS A 54 -8.50 -7.54 7.45
N GLN A 55 -8.89 -7.60 8.71
CA GLN A 55 -9.31 -6.44 9.48
C GLN A 55 -8.16 -5.45 9.67
N ASP A 56 -6.98 -5.92 10.03
CA ASP A 56 -5.79 -5.08 10.20
C ASP A 56 -5.37 -4.42 8.89
N LYS A 57 -5.36 -5.17 7.78
CA LYS A 57 -5.08 -4.63 6.45
C LYS A 57 -6.10 -3.58 6.04
N ARG A 58 -7.39 -3.82 6.27
CA ARG A 58 -8.46 -2.83 6.02
C ARG A 58 -8.24 -1.57 6.83
N GLN A 59 -7.93 -1.69 8.13
CA GLN A 59 -7.64 -0.54 8.99
C GLN A 59 -6.45 0.28 8.48
N GLN A 60 -5.40 -0.37 7.97
CA GLN A 60 -4.26 0.31 7.35
C GLN A 60 -4.66 1.07 6.07
N PHE A 61 -5.49 0.46 5.22
CA PHE A 61 -5.99 1.11 4.01
C PHE A 61 -6.90 2.30 4.34
N GLU A 62 -7.84 2.14 5.26
CA GLU A 62 -8.76 3.20 5.69
C GLU A 62 -7.99 4.37 6.31
N THR A 63 -7.00 4.09 7.17
CA THR A 63 -6.11 5.12 7.73
C THR A 63 -5.39 5.89 6.63
N ARG A 64 -4.81 5.18 5.64
CA ARG A 64 -4.09 5.80 4.52
C ARG A 64 -5.01 6.67 3.65
N VAL A 65 -6.23 6.18 3.38
CA VAL A 65 -7.22 6.88 2.58
C VAL A 65 -7.75 8.12 3.31
N SER A 66 -7.92 8.04 4.62
CA SER A 66 -8.37 9.16 5.47
C SER A 66 -7.31 10.27 5.57
N GLN A 67 -6.03 9.92 5.73
CA GLN A 67 -4.97 10.89 5.99
C GLN A 67 -4.64 11.82 4.81
N HIS A 68 -4.72 11.31 3.57
CA HIS A 68 -4.12 12.01 2.42
C HIS A 68 -5.14 12.74 1.52
N GLY A 69 -6.43 12.74 1.87
CA GLY A 69 -7.48 13.52 1.20
C GLY A 69 -7.78 13.12 -0.27
N PRO A 70 -8.48 13.96 -1.04
CA PRO A 70 -8.98 13.61 -2.39
C PRO A 70 -7.91 13.38 -3.47
N SER A 71 -6.65 13.74 -3.23
CA SER A 71 -5.55 13.64 -4.20
C SER A 71 -5.04 12.19 -4.41
N VAL A 72 -5.63 11.22 -3.71
CA VAL A 72 -5.02 9.89 -3.49
C VAL A 72 -5.85 8.78 -4.13
N TRP A 73 -6.34 9.03 -5.33
CA TRP A 73 -7.03 8.00 -6.14
C TRP A 73 -6.21 6.70 -6.23
N ARG A 74 -4.88 6.78 -6.22
CA ARG A 74 -3.99 5.61 -6.20
C ARG A 74 -4.16 4.72 -4.97
N ALA A 75 -4.38 5.30 -3.78
CA ALA A 75 -4.60 4.51 -2.57
C ALA A 75 -5.95 3.80 -2.61
N TRP A 76 -6.98 4.48 -3.11
CA TRP A 76 -8.30 3.89 -3.35
C TRP A 76 -8.23 2.72 -4.33
N VAL A 77 -7.56 2.90 -5.47
CA VAL A 77 -7.38 1.83 -6.46
C VAL A 77 -6.58 0.65 -5.87
N LYS A 78 -5.54 0.93 -5.08
CA LYS A 78 -4.75 -0.13 -4.41
C LYS A 78 -5.59 -0.90 -3.40
N TYR A 79 -6.45 -0.21 -2.66
CA TYR A 79 -7.37 -0.83 -1.70
C TYR A 79 -8.43 -1.69 -2.40
N ALA A 80 -9.07 -1.17 -3.46
CA ALA A 80 -10.06 -1.92 -4.23
C ALA A 80 -9.46 -3.16 -4.89
N LYS A 81 -8.25 -3.06 -5.46
CA LYS A 81 -7.52 -4.22 -6.00
C LYS A 81 -7.17 -5.26 -4.95
N TRP A 82 -6.90 -4.83 -3.71
CA TRP A 82 -6.63 -5.77 -2.63
C TRP A 82 -7.89 -6.55 -2.24
N GLU A 83 -9.06 -5.89 -2.12
CA GLU A 83 -10.34 -6.59 -1.90
C GLU A 83 -10.72 -7.50 -3.09
N GLU A 84 -10.39 -7.09 -4.32
CA GLU A 84 -10.57 -7.95 -5.51
C GLU A 84 -9.75 -9.25 -5.39
N ASN A 85 -8.52 -9.16 -4.88
CA ASN A 85 -7.68 -10.33 -4.64
C ASN A 85 -8.18 -11.22 -3.47
N GLN A 86 -8.99 -10.67 -2.55
CA GLN A 86 -9.67 -11.44 -1.51
C GLN A 86 -11.04 -11.99 -1.96
N GLU A 87 -11.38 -11.81 -3.23
CA GLU A 87 -12.68 -12.21 -3.81
C GLU A 87 -13.92 -11.51 -3.18
N ASP A 88 -13.72 -10.43 -2.41
CA ASP A 88 -14.82 -9.62 -1.86
C ASP A 88 -15.21 -8.50 -2.83
N TYR A 89 -15.90 -8.89 -3.90
CA TYR A 89 -16.34 -7.97 -4.95
C TYR A 89 -17.37 -6.92 -4.49
N PRO A 90 -18.34 -7.23 -3.62
CA PRO A 90 -19.25 -6.22 -3.08
C PRO A 90 -18.51 -5.09 -2.34
N ARG A 91 -17.47 -5.43 -1.56
CA ARG A 91 -16.63 -4.40 -0.92
C ARG A 91 -15.82 -3.62 -1.92
N ALA A 92 -15.19 -4.29 -2.90
CA ALA A 92 -14.45 -3.59 -3.95
C ALA A 92 -15.32 -2.52 -4.65
N ARG A 93 -16.59 -2.84 -4.96
CA ARG A 93 -17.57 -1.88 -5.49
C ARG A 93 -17.84 -0.72 -4.55
N SER A 94 -18.07 -1.01 -3.27
CA SER A 94 -18.28 0.04 -2.26
C SER A 94 -17.10 1.00 -2.16
N ILE A 95 -15.87 0.48 -2.24
CA ILE A 95 -14.65 1.27 -2.24
C ILE A 95 -14.56 2.14 -3.49
N TYR A 96 -14.87 1.60 -4.67
CA TYR A 96 -14.92 2.39 -5.91
C TYR A 96 -15.97 3.50 -5.84
N GLU A 97 -17.19 3.22 -5.38
CA GLU A 97 -18.23 4.25 -5.24
C GLU A 97 -17.83 5.33 -4.22
N ARG A 98 -17.25 4.95 -3.08
CA ARG A 98 -16.69 5.89 -2.10
C ARG A 98 -15.60 6.74 -2.73
N SER A 99 -14.68 6.13 -3.47
CA SER A 99 -13.59 6.85 -4.11
C SER A 99 -14.09 7.87 -5.15
N ILE A 100 -15.16 7.55 -5.89
CA ILE A 100 -15.79 8.46 -6.84
C ILE A 100 -16.43 9.64 -6.11
N SER A 101 -17.10 9.41 -4.97
CA SER A 101 -17.69 10.50 -4.17
C SER A 101 -16.64 11.53 -3.73
N VAL A 102 -15.41 11.07 -3.48
CA VAL A 102 -14.29 11.92 -3.05
C VAL A 102 -13.56 12.55 -4.23
N ALA A 103 -13.29 11.79 -5.30
CA ALA A 103 -12.38 12.17 -6.38
C ALA A 103 -12.99 11.91 -7.77
N TYR A 104 -14.22 12.33 -8.02
CA TYR A 104 -14.92 12.12 -9.30
C TYR A 104 -14.22 12.75 -10.52
N ARG A 105 -13.32 13.71 -10.34
CA ARG A 105 -12.61 14.39 -11.44
C ARG A 105 -11.48 13.56 -12.04
N GLU A 106 -11.03 12.53 -11.35
CA GLU A 106 -9.90 11.73 -11.80
C GLU A 106 -10.37 10.64 -12.78
N ARG A 107 -10.03 10.78 -14.07
CA ARG A 107 -10.40 9.78 -15.10
C ARG A 107 -9.84 8.39 -14.83
N ARG A 108 -8.64 8.30 -14.24
CA ARG A 108 -7.98 7.01 -13.96
C ARG A 108 -8.78 6.16 -12.97
N LEU A 109 -9.53 6.80 -12.10
CA LEU A 109 -10.40 6.13 -11.15
C LEU A 109 -11.60 5.48 -11.86
N TRP A 110 -12.23 6.22 -12.79
CA TRP A 110 -13.32 5.72 -13.62
C TRP A 110 -12.87 4.54 -14.50
N MET A 111 -11.71 4.65 -15.14
CA MET A 111 -11.12 3.56 -15.93
C MET A 111 -10.87 2.31 -15.06
N ALA A 112 -10.26 2.49 -13.88
CA ALA A 112 -9.99 1.37 -12.97
C ALA A 112 -11.28 0.67 -12.50
N TYR A 113 -12.37 1.41 -12.28
CA TYR A 113 -13.65 0.84 -11.89
C TYR A 113 -14.33 0.11 -13.06
N ALA A 114 -14.30 0.68 -14.25
CA ALA A 114 -14.84 0.04 -15.44
C ALA A 114 -14.08 -1.26 -15.79
N GLU A 115 -12.75 -1.24 -15.73
CA GLU A 115 -11.90 -2.42 -15.92
C GLU A 115 -12.21 -3.52 -14.90
N PHE A 116 -12.47 -3.14 -13.64
CA PHE A 116 -12.88 -4.08 -12.60
C PHE A 116 -14.20 -4.77 -12.97
N GLU A 117 -15.24 -4.02 -13.35
CA GLU A 117 -16.52 -4.64 -13.74
C GLU A 117 -16.41 -5.47 -15.03
N MET A 118 -15.54 -5.09 -15.97
CA MET A 118 -15.24 -5.89 -17.16
C MET A 118 -14.59 -7.22 -16.80
N ARG A 119 -13.57 -7.21 -15.92
CA ARG A 119 -12.90 -8.43 -15.43
C ARG A 119 -13.87 -9.37 -14.71
N ARG A 120 -14.89 -8.81 -14.06
CA ARG A 120 -15.96 -9.56 -13.39
C ARG A 120 -17.07 -10.07 -14.33
N GLY A 121 -17.02 -9.73 -15.62
CA GLY A 121 -18.02 -10.15 -16.60
C GLY A 121 -19.37 -9.46 -16.44
N ASN A 122 -19.42 -8.22 -15.92
CA ASN A 122 -20.65 -7.45 -15.75
C ASN A 122 -20.73 -6.29 -16.75
N PRO A 123 -21.03 -6.54 -18.04
CA PRO A 123 -21.02 -5.50 -19.07
C PRO A 123 -22.06 -4.40 -18.82
N ASN A 124 -23.20 -4.74 -18.22
CA ASN A 124 -24.22 -3.76 -17.86
C ASN A 124 -23.73 -2.78 -16.79
N ALA A 125 -23.01 -3.28 -15.79
CA ALA A 125 -22.44 -2.43 -14.74
C ALA A 125 -21.36 -1.52 -15.33
N THR A 126 -20.46 -2.08 -16.16
CA THR A 126 -19.46 -1.30 -16.89
C THR A 126 -20.08 -0.17 -17.70
N ARG A 127 -21.16 -0.44 -18.44
CA ARG A 127 -21.87 0.58 -19.22
C ARG A 127 -22.41 1.71 -18.34
N ASN A 128 -23.04 1.35 -17.21
CA ASN A 128 -23.57 2.32 -16.27
C ASN A 128 -22.45 3.20 -15.68
N VAL A 129 -21.27 2.64 -15.43
CA VAL A 129 -20.09 3.36 -14.95
C VAL A 129 -19.60 4.37 -15.99
N PHE A 130 -19.42 3.95 -17.25
CA PHE A 130 -19.01 4.87 -18.32
C PHE A 130 -20.06 5.94 -18.60
N GLU A 131 -21.34 5.60 -18.62
CA GLU A 131 -22.40 6.58 -18.84
C GLU A 131 -22.39 7.67 -17.75
N ARG A 132 -22.17 7.29 -16.48
CA ARG A 132 -21.98 8.23 -15.37
C ARG A 132 -20.70 9.06 -15.56
N ALA A 133 -19.60 8.42 -15.96
CA ALA A 133 -18.32 9.08 -16.19
C ALA A 133 -18.43 10.16 -17.28
N CYS A 134 -19.01 9.84 -18.44
CA CYS A 134 -19.20 10.80 -19.55
C CYS A 134 -20.12 11.96 -19.18
N LYS A 135 -21.17 11.71 -18.38
CA LYS A 135 -22.05 12.77 -17.87
C LYS A 135 -21.32 13.74 -16.94
N LEU A 136 -20.41 13.25 -16.11
CA LEU A 136 -19.67 14.06 -15.15
C LEU A 136 -18.43 14.73 -15.77
N LEU A 137 -17.80 14.08 -16.74
CA LEU A 137 -16.55 14.48 -17.39
C LEU A 137 -16.71 14.51 -18.91
N PRO A 138 -17.53 15.42 -19.47
CA PRO A 138 -17.82 15.42 -20.90
C PRO A 138 -16.61 15.82 -21.78
N ARG A 139 -15.56 16.41 -21.19
CA ARG A 139 -14.37 16.90 -21.89
C ARG A 139 -13.23 15.88 -21.97
N GLU A 140 -13.35 14.75 -21.29
CA GLU A 140 -12.29 13.73 -21.26
C GLU A 140 -12.52 12.73 -22.39
N ASP A 141 -11.80 12.90 -23.49
CA ASP A 141 -11.91 12.07 -24.71
C ASP A 141 -11.66 10.57 -24.43
N ASP A 142 -10.80 10.25 -23.47
CA ASP A 142 -10.48 8.88 -23.03
C ASP A 142 -11.70 8.10 -22.52
N LEU A 143 -12.80 8.77 -22.15
CA LEU A 143 -14.02 8.12 -21.64
C LEU A 143 -15.05 7.83 -22.74
N TRP A 144 -14.85 8.35 -23.95
CA TRP A 144 -15.81 8.27 -25.07
C TRP A 144 -15.55 7.09 -26.03
N ILE A 145 -14.96 6.00 -25.52
CA ILE A 145 -14.58 4.81 -26.31
C ILE A 145 -15.78 3.88 -26.54
#